data_AF-A0A6A5FUZ5-F1
#
_entry.id   AF-A0A6A5FUZ5-F1
#
_cell.length_a   1.000
_cell.length_b   1.000
_cell.length_c   1.000
_cell.angle_alpha   90.00
_cell.angle_beta   90.00
_cell.angle_gamma   90.00
#
_symmetry.space_group_name_H-M   'P 1'
#
loop_
_entity.id
_entity.type
_entity.pdbx_description
1 polymer ?
#
loop_
_entity_poly.entity_id
_entity_poly.type
_entity_poly.pdbx_seq_one_letter_code
_entity_poly.pdbx_strand_id
1 'polypeptide(L)'
;MEPVNLNTFVFSKPTGNRDMTTEEWRNKTEMYQINQCNYTSLGLQQSFEILDINAENTPTEDSEIVKVKKENQILRRENEMLRLSESNLKREILEIRKSIAHTTQQLDFERQMSQSELKAQESRMRLEMQRLQNDWLSFQKQLESKYTLLALSCQKLELENRNLKVQHELKLQEAITHIEQLDQVIEKKNREIDEMTAYITEQEQAAYRFRGKRATRKLFNERDDALLFGDKNKVEETCEKIKALDELIKSGHEVD
;
A
#
# COMPACT_ATOMS: atom_id res chain seq x y z
N MET A 1 14.18 -1.76 -56.31
CA MET A 1 13.67 -0.38 -56.38
C MET A 1 13.96 0.13 -57.78
N GLU A 2 12.92 0.35 -58.57
CA GLU A 2 13.05 0.91 -59.93
C GLU A 2 13.34 2.43 -59.86
N PRO A 3 14.09 3.01 -60.81
CA PRO A 3 14.35 4.43 -60.85
C PRO A 3 13.13 5.20 -61.39
N VAL A 4 12.65 6.18 -60.63
CA VAL A 4 11.58 7.09 -61.03
C VAL A 4 12.10 8.05 -62.10
N ASN A 5 11.48 8.02 -63.29
CA ASN A 5 11.75 8.91 -64.40
C ASN A 5 11.09 10.29 -64.13
N LEU A 6 11.89 11.34 -63.94
CA LEU A 6 11.43 12.68 -63.53
C LEU A 6 11.03 13.61 -64.69
N ASN A 7 10.97 13.13 -65.93
CA ASN A 7 10.79 13.99 -67.11
C ASN A 7 9.34 14.15 -67.61
N THR A 8 8.36 14.21 -66.72
CA THR A 8 7.00 14.62 -67.11
C THR A 8 6.26 15.33 -66.00
N PHE A 9 6.64 16.58 -65.72
CA PHE A 9 5.77 17.50 -65.00
C PHE A 9 5.15 18.50 -65.98
N VAL A 10 3.95 18.17 -66.46
CA VAL A 10 3.08 19.10 -67.19
C VAL A 10 2.28 19.86 -66.14
N PHE A 11 2.65 21.11 -65.86
CA PHE A 11 1.90 21.96 -64.93
C PHE A 11 0.91 22.86 -65.70
N SER A 12 -0.35 22.46 -65.67
CA SER A 12 -1.47 23.30 -66.12
C SER A 12 -1.87 24.32 -65.04
N LYS A 13 -2.45 25.46 -65.44
CA LYS A 13 -3.11 26.40 -64.52
C LYS A 13 -4.11 25.64 -63.64
N PRO A 14 -4.27 25.97 -62.35
CA PRO A 14 -5.24 25.31 -61.50
C PRO A 14 -6.66 25.64 -62.01
N THR A 15 -7.23 24.73 -62.81
CA THR A 15 -8.67 24.70 -63.06
C THR A 15 -9.35 24.19 -61.81
N GLY A 16 -10.27 24.98 -61.27
CA GLY A 16 -10.84 24.79 -59.94
C GLY A 16 -11.40 23.39 -59.70
N ASN A 17 -10.65 22.58 -58.95
CA ASN A 17 -11.18 21.38 -58.30
C ASN A 17 -11.75 21.79 -56.94
N ARG A 18 -12.99 21.37 -56.68
CA ARG A 18 -13.79 21.72 -55.49
C ARG A 18 -13.30 21.10 -54.18
N ASP A 19 -12.27 20.25 -54.21
CA ASP A 19 -11.83 19.46 -53.06
C ASP A 19 -10.45 19.86 -52.50
N MET A 20 -9.89 21.02 -52.89
CA MET A 20 -8.66 21.53 -52.25
C MET A 20 -8.99 22.45 -51.08
N THR A 21 -8.29 22.27 -49.96
CA THR A 21 -8.39 23.17 -48.81
C THR A 21 -7.80 24.55 -49.14
N THR A 22 -8.27 25.60 -48.45
CA THR A 22 -7.82 26.99 -48.68
C THR A 22 -6.31 27.20 -48.50
N GLU A 23 -5.68 26.39 -47.65
CA GLU A 23 -4.25 26.44 -47.35
C GLU A 23 -3.40 25.77 -48.45
N GLU A 24 -3.87 24.64 -48.99
CA GLU A 24 -3.26 23.99 -50.16
C GLU A 24 -3.37 24.83 -51.43
N TRP A 25 -4.48 25.56 -51.60
CA TRP A 25 -4.65 26.52 -52.70
C TRP A 25 -3.65 27.67 -52.61
N ARG A 26 -3.42 28.23 -51.40
CA ARG A 26 -2.42 29.27 -51.20
C ARG A 26 -1.00 28.77 -51.49
N ASN A 27 -0.61 27.62 -50.96
CA ASN A 27 0.71 27.05 -51.20
C ASN A 27 0.97 26.77 -52.69
N LYS A 28 -0.01 26.23 -53.44
CA LYS A 28 0.13 26.05 -54.90
C LYS A 28 0.18 27.37 -55.67
N THR A 29 -0.58 28.37 -55.24
CA THR A 29 -0.61 29.68 -55.90
C THR A 29 0.69 30.45 -55.65
N GLU A 30 1.24 30.39 -54.44
CA GLU A 30 2.54 30.97 -54.09
C GLU A 30 3.67 30.27 -54.87
N MET A 31 3.65 28.94 -54.97
CA MET A 31 4.62 28.19 -55.79
C MET A 31 4.53 28.53 -57.29
N TYR A 32 3.32 28.76 -57.82
CA TYR A 32 3.14 29.18 -59.21
C TYR A 32 3.62 30.62 -59.45
N GLN A 33 3.39 31.53 -58.50
CA GLN A 33 3.84 32.93 -58.57
C GLN A 33 5.35 33.08 -58.41
N ILE A 34 5.96 32.36 -57.46
CA ILE A 34 7.43 32.33 -57.26
C ILE A 34 8.11 31.82 -58.54
N ASN A 35 7.54 30.80 -59.19
CA ASN A 35 8.08 30.28 -60.43
C ASN A 35 7.86 31.24 -61.61
N GLN A 36 6.74 31.96 -61.71
CA GLN A 36 6.58 33.00 -62.74
C GLN A 36 7.58 34.15 -62.59
N CYS A 37 7.90 34.56 -61.36
CA CYS A 37 8.94 35.56 -61.08
C CYS A 37 10.34 35.06 -61.47
N ASN A 38 10.63 33.76 -61.32
CA ASN A 38 11.90 33.18 -61.75
C ASN A 38 12.04 33.10 -63.28
N TYR A 39 10.94 32.92 -64.02
CA TYR A 39 10.98 32.99 -65.49
C TYR A 39 11.09 34.42 -66.02
N THR A 40 10.61 35.43 -65.28
CA THR A 40 10.78 36.84 -65.67
C THR A 40 12.17 37.39 -65.32
N SER A 41 12.83 36.89 -64.26
CA SER A 41 14.21 37.28 -63.90
C SER A 41 15.29 36.64 -64.79
N LEU A 42 14.94 35.60 -65.56
CA LEU A 42 15.83 34.94 -66.52
C LEU A 42 15.90 35.61 -67.90
N GLY A 43 15.20 36.73 -68.13
CA GLY A 43 15.44 37.60 -69.31
C GLY A 43 15.28 36.92 -70.67
N LEU A 44 14.52 35.83 -70.79
CA LEU A 44 14.28 35.12 -72.05
C LEU A 44 12.98 35.64 -72.71
N GLN A 45 13.01 36.88 -73.20
CA GLN A 45 12.16 37.25 -74.32
C GLN A 45 12.79 36.66 -75.60
N GLN A 46 12.44 35.41 -75.93
CA GLN A 46 12.74 34.86 -77.25
C GLN A 46 11.73 35.41 -78.25
N SER A 47 12.13 36.42 -79.02
CA SER A 47 11.45 36.79 -80.25
C SER A 47 11.77 35.74 -81.32
N PHE A 48 10.79 34.91 -81.68
CA PHE A 48 10.91 34.01 -82.84
C PHE A 48 10.49 34.77 -84.11
N GLU A 49 11.47 35.11 -84.96
CA GLU A 49 11.17 35.35 -86.38
C GLU A 49 10.99 33.99 -87.05
N ILE A 50 9.74 33.63 -87.34
CA ILE A 50 9.45 32.51 -88.25
C ILE A 50 9.72 33.03 -89.66
N LEU A 51 10.84 32.61 -90.25
CA LEU A 51 11.10 32.78 -91.67
C LEU A 51 10.09 31.94 -92.46
N ASP A 52 9.24 32.61 -93.23
CA ASP A 52 8.31 31.99 -94.16
C ASP A 52 9.11 31.39 -95.34
N ILE A 53 9.26 30.07 -95.38
CA ILE A 53 10.13 29.34 -96.33
C ILE A 53 9.40 29.04 -97.66
N ASN A 54 8.26 29.67 -97.92
CA ASN A 54 7.48 29.43 -99.14
C ASN A 54 7.68 30.52 -100.21
N ALA A 55 8.92 30.85 -100.51
CA ALA A 55 9.28 31.52 -101.76
C ALA A 55 10.05 30.53 -102.64
N GLU A 56 9.34 29.93 -103.60
CA GLU A 56 9.92 29.17 -104.70
C GLU A 56 10.92 30.05 -105.47
N ASN A 57 12.19 29.96 -105.11
CA ASN A 57 13.31 30.45 -105.90
C ASN A 57 14.31 29.31 -106.06
N THR A 58 14.60 28.95 -107.30
CA THR A 58 15.63 27.98 -107.66
C THR A 58 16.98 28.41 -107.07
N PRO A 59 17.67 27.55 -106.29
CA PRO A 59 18.88 27.94 -105.58
C PRO A 59 20.05 28.12 -106.54
N THR A 60 20.73 29.26 -106.42
CA THR A 60 22.08 29.50 -106.95
C THR A 60 23.12 29.23 -105.86
N GLU A 61 24.30 28.73 -106.21
CA GLU A 61 25.39 28.38 -105.26
C GLU A 61 25.70 29.53 -104.27
N ASP A 62 25.62 30.78 -104.72
CA ASP A 62 25.83 31.97 -103.88
C ASP A 62 24.74 32.16 -102.80
N SER A 63 23.49 31.76 -103.05
CA SER A 63 22.38 31.81 -102.09
C SER A 63 22.56 30.79 -100.96
N GLU A 64 23.01 29.58 -101.30
CA GLU A 64 23.32 28.53 -100.33
C GLU A 64 24.51 28.90 -99.44
N ILE A 65 25.56 29.52 -100.00
CA ILE A 65 26.72 30.00 -99.23
C ILE A 65 26.31 31.07 -98.19
N VAL A 66 25.41 32.00 -98.54
CA VAL A 66 24.92 33.02 -97.61
C VAL A 66 24.08 32.39 -96.49
N LYS A 67 23.26 31.39 -96.81
CA LYS A 67 22.46 30.64 -95.82
C LYS A 67 23.36 29.90 -94.83
N VAL A 68 24.35 29.15 -95.33
CA VAL A 68 25.34 28.44 -94.51
C VAL A 68 26.17 29.38 -93.63
N LYS A 69 26.50 30.58 -94.10
CA LYS A 69 27.20 31.60 -93.29
C LYS A 69 26.33 32.11 -92.14
N LYS A 70 25.04 32.37 -92.38
CA LYS A 70 24.09 32.79 -91.33
C LYS A 70 23.85 31.67 -90.31
N GLU A 71 23.65 30.44 -90.77
CA GLU A 71 23.50 29.26 -89.90
C GLU A 71 24.75 29.06 -89.03
N ASN A 72 25.96 29.19 -89.60
CA ASN A 72 27.20 29.13 -88.83
C ASN A 72 27.31 30.25 -87.78
N GLN A 73 26.83 31.47 -88.07
CA GLN A 73 26.82 32.54 -87.09
C GLN A 73 25.84 32.27 -85.94
N ILE A 74 24.66 31.72 -86.25
CA ILE A 74 23.66 31.31 -85.24
C ILE A 74 24.25 30.21 -84.37
N LEU A 75 24.81 29.15 -84.97
CA LEU A 75 25.43 28.03 -84.25
C LEU A 75 26.60 28.49 -83.37
N ARG A 76 27.40 29.47 -83.80
CA ARG A 76 28.46 30.05 -82.97
C ARG A 76 27.93 30.77 -81.74
N ARG A 77 26.84 31.55 -81.89
CA ARG A 77 26.19 32.23 -80.75
C ARG A 77 25.56 31.23 -79.79
N GLU A 78 24.88 30.21 -80.30
CA GLU A 78 24.33 29.12 -79.47
C GLU A 78 25.44 28.37 -78.73
N ASN A 79 26.58 28.08 -79.38
CA ASN A 79 27.72 27.46 -78.73
C ASN A 79 28.30 28.33 -77.61
N GLU A 80 28.39 29.64 -77.81
CA GLU A 80 28.86 30.59 -76.79
C GLU A 80 27.90 30.66 -75.59
N MET A 81 26.59 30.70 -75.84
CA MET A 81 25.56 30.63 -74.80
C MET A 81 25.61 29.32 -74.01
N LEU A 82 25.81 28.19 -74.69
CA LEU A 82 25.96 26.88 -74.05
C LEU A 82 27.24 26.82 -73.20
N ARG A 83 28.35 27.40 -73.65
CA ARG A 83 29.59 27.48 -72.85
C ARG A 83 29.43 28.34 -71.59
N LEU A 84 28.72 29.46 -71.70
CA LEU A 84 28.41 30.32 -70.55
C LEU A 84 27.49 29.59 -69.56
N SER A 85 26.46 28.90 -70.06
CA SER A 85 25.58 28.05 -69.25
C SER A 85 26.35 26.94 -68.55
N GLU A 86 27.23 26.23 -69.26
CA GLU A 86 28.08 25.18 -68.69
C GLU A 86 28.99 25.74 -67.58
N SER A 87 29.58 26.92 -67.79
CA SER A 87 30.40 27.60 -66.78
C SER A 87 29.61 27.97 -65.53
N ASN A 88 28.37 28.46 -65.69
CA ASN A 88 27.49 28.80 -64.57
C ASN A 88 27.07 27.55 -63.79
N LEU A 89 26.65 26.49 -64.48
CA LEU A 89 26.30 25.21 -63.86
C LEU A 89 27.48 24.61 -63.09
N LYS A 90 28.71 24.69 -63.64
CA LYS A 90 29.92 24.26 -62.91
C LYS A 90 30.13 25.05 -61.62
N ARG A 91 29.85 26.35 -61.62
CA ARG A 91 29.94 27.20 -60.42
C ARG A 91 28.87 26.82 -59.40
N GLU A 92 27.62 26.67 -59.82
CA GLU A 92 26.52 26.24 -58.95
C GLU A 92 26.78 24.87 -58.33
N ILE A 93 27.28 23.90 -59.12
CA ILE A 93 27.68 22.58 -58.61
C ILE A 93 28.76 22.70 -57.53
N LEU A 94 29.75 23.59 -57.72
CA LEU A 94 30.80 23.82 -56.72
C LEU A 94 30.26 24.45 -55.44
N GLU A 95 29.33 25.39 -55.54
CA GLU A 95 28.68 26.01 -54.38
C GLU A 95 27.81 25.02 -53.62
N ILE A 96 27.02 24.21 -54.33
CA ILE A 96 26.22 23.13 -53.75
C ILE A 96 27.14 22.13 -53.03
N ARG A 97 28.25 21.73 -53.64
CA ARG A 97 29.22 20.81 -53.00
C ARG A 97 29.83 21.39 -51.72
N LYS A 98 30.17 22.69 -51.71
CA LYS A 98 30.65 23.38 -50.50
C LYS A 98 29.59 23.43 -49.41
N SER A 99 28.35 23.75 -49.79
CA SER A 99 27.21 23.80 -48.87
C SER A 99 26.91 22.42 -48.26
N ILE A 100 26.92 21.35 -49.06
CA ILE A 100 26.77 19.98 -48.57
C ILE A 100 27.89 19.65 -47.59
N ALA A 101 29.15 19.89 -47.95
CA ALA A 101 30.29 19.60 -47.08
C ALA A 101 30.21 20.32 -45.72
N HIS A 102 29.84 21.60 -45.73
CA HIS A 102 29.62 22.38 -44.51
C HIS A 102 28.47 21.82 -43.66
N THR A 103 27.34 21.51 -44.29
CA THR A 103 26.15 20.99 -43.59
C THR A 103 26.44 19.62 -42.97
N THR A 104 27.15 18.74 -43.69
CA THR A 104 27.57 17.43 -43.15
C THR A 104 28.49 17.59 -41.94
N GLN A 105 29.46 18.51 -41.97
CA GLN A 105 30.33 18.78 -40.83
C GLN A 105 29.56 19.29 -39.61
N GLN A 106 28.58 20.19 -39.80
CA GLN A 106 27.73 20.67 -38.71
C GLN A 106 26.90 19.55 -38.09
N LEU A 107 26.24 18.73 -38.91
CA LEU A 107 25.45 17.60 -38.45
C LEU A 107 26.31 16.56 -37.71
N ASP A 108 27.53 16.30 -38.19
CA ASP A 108 28.45 15.38 -37.51
C ASP A 108 28.88 15.94 -36.14
N PHE A 109 29.11 17.24 -36.03
CA PHE A 109 29.41 17.90 -34.74
C PHE A 109 28.23 17.81 -33.77
N GLU A 110 27.03 18.18 -34.21
CA GLU A 110 25.80 18.09 -33.39
C GLU A 110 25.54 16.65 -32.92
N ARG A 111 25.79 15.68 -33.80
CA ARG A 111 25.65 14.25 -33.48
C ARG A 111 26.65 13.82 -32.42
N GLN A 112 27.91 14.25 -32.51
CA GLN A 112 28.94 13.93 -31.51
C GLN A 112 28.61 14.54 -30.14
N MET A 113 28.18 15.80 -30.12
CA MET A 113 27.76 16.47 -28.89
C MET A 113 26.57 15.75 -28.25
N SER A 114 25.53 15.45 -29.03
CA SER A 114 24.35 14.72 -28.55
C SER A 114 24.70 13.34 -28.00
N GLN A 115 25.59 12.60 -28.67
CA GLN A 115 26.05 11.29 -28.18
C GLN A 115 26.84 11.41 -26.87
N SER A 116 27.63 12.46 -26.71
CA SER A 116 28.39 12.70 -25.49
C SER A 116 27.47 12.99 -24.30
N GLU A 117 26.42 13.80 -24.51
CA GLU A 117 25.43 14.14 -23.50
C GLU A 117 24.60 12.93 -23.08
N LEU A 118 24.17 12.11 -24.04
CA LEU A 118 23.45 10.86 -23.77
C LEU A 118 24.29 9.89 -22.93
N LYS A 119 25.58 9.72 -23.25
CA LYS A 119 26.50 8.89 -22.45
C LYS A 119 26.68 9.44 -21.03
N ALA A 120 26.79 10.75 -20.88
CA ALA A 120 26.89 11.38 -19.57
C ALA A 120 25.60 11.19 -18.76
N GLN A 121 24.43 11.33 -19.38
CA GLN A 121 23.14 11.09 -18.74
C GLN A 121 22.97 9.62 -18.34
N GLU A 122 23.31 8.68 -19.21
CA GLU A 122 23.29 7.25 -18.91
C GLU A 122 24.18 6.93 -17.71
N SER A 123 25.40 7.50 -17.66
CA SER A 123 26.29 7.32 -16.52
C SER A 123 25.70 7.86 -15.22
N ARG A 124 25.04 9.03 -15.24
CA ARG A 124 24.37 9.59 -14.07
C ARG A 124 23.21 8.70 -13.60
N MET A 125 22.37 8.26 -14.53
CA MET A 125 21.24 7.37 -14.23
C MET A 125 21.71 6.03 -13.67
N ARG A 126 22.78 5.43 -14.21
CA ARG A 126 23.34 4.18 -13.66
C ARG A 126 23.84 4.34 -12.23
N LEU A 127 24.51 5.46 -11.92
CA LEU A 127 24.97 5.75 -10.56
C LEU A 127 23.80 5.95 -9.60
N GLU A 128 22.75 6.66 -10.04
CA GLU A 128 21.54 6.87 -9.24
C GLU A 128 20.79 5.56 -8.99
N MET A 129 20.64 4.71 -10.01
CA MET A 129 20.05 3.37 -9.86
C MET A 129 20.84 2.52 -8.87
N GLN A 130 22.17 2.52 -8.95
CA GLN A 130 23.01 1.77 -8.01
C GLN A 130 22.86 2.30 -6.57
N ARG A 131 22.77 3.62 -6.40
CA ARG A 131 22.51 4.23 -5.09
C ARG A 131 21.16 3.79 -4.54
N LEU A 132 20.09 3.91 -5.31
CA LEU A 132 18.75 3.51 -4.89
C LEU A 132 18.67 2.01 -4.56
N GLN A 133 19.37 1.16 -5.31
CA GLN A 133 19.45 -0.26 -5.02
C GLN A 133 20.15 -0.53 -3.68
N ASN A 134 21.23 0.19 -3.38
CA ASN A 134 21.92 0.07 -2.09
C ASN A 134 21.04 0.58 -0.93
N ASP A 135 20.35 1.70 -1.12
CA ASP A 135 19.42 2.26 -0.14
C ASP A 135 18.28 1.28 0.14
N TRP A 136 17.73 0.65 -0.91
CA TRP A 136 16.70 -0.39 -0.80
C TRP A 136 17.20 -1.62 -0.04
N LEU A 137 18.38 -2.14 -0.35
CA LEU A 137 18.96 -3.29 0.35
C LEU A 137 19.25 -2.98 1.82
N SER A 138 19.71 -1.77 2.13
CA SER A 138 19.91 -1.30 3.50
C SER A 138 18.58 -1.24 4.25
N PHE A 139 17.55 -0.64 3.63
CA PHE A 139 16.20 -0.58 4.19
C PHE A 139 15.63 -1.98 4.45
N GLN A 140 15.77 -2.91 3.50
CA GLN A 140 15.30 -4.28 3.65
C GLN A 140 15.96 -4.99 4.85
N LYS A 141 17.28 -4.85 5.02
CA LYS A 141 18.01 -5.41 6.16
C LYS A 141 17.57 -4.81 7.50
N GLN A 142 17.35 -3.49 7.53
CA GLN A 142 16.84 -2.82 8.74
C GLN A 142 15.43 -3.30 9.08
N LEU A 143 14.58 -3.46 8.07
CA LEU A 143 13.22 -3.95 8.24
C LEU A 143 13.20 -5.38 8.76
N GLU A 144 14.01 -6.27 8.18
CA GLU A 144 14.18 -7.65 8.64
C GLU A 144 14.67 -7.72 10.09
N SER A 145 15.66 -6.89 10.46
CA SER A 145 16.12 -6.79 11.85
C SER A 145 15.03 -6.31 12.81
N LYS A 146 14.15 -5.40 12.40
CA LYS A 146 13.02 -4.95 13.24
C LYS A 146 11.99 -6.06 13.42
N TYR A 147 11.68 -6.81 12.35
CA TYR A 147 10.75 -7.93 12.44
C TYR A 147 11.28 -9.06 13.32
N THR A 148 12.57 -9.40 13.24
CA THR A 148 13.16 -10.42 14.12
C THR A 148 13.15 -9.99 15.58
N LEU A 149 13.47 -8.73 15.88
CA LEU A 149 13.36 -8.18 17.24
C LEU A 149 11.92 -8.21 17.76
N LEU A 150 10.95 -7.84 16.93
CA LEU A 150 9.53 -7.89 17.30
C LEU A 150 9.09 -9.33 17.58
N ALA A 151 9.46 -10.29 16.74
CA ALA A 151 9.13 -11.70 16.92
C ALA A 151 9.71 -12.26 18.23
N LEU A 152 10.98 -11.94 18.54
CA LEU A 152 11.61 -12.31 19.81
C LEU A 152 10.89 -11.68 21.02
N SER A 153 10.48 -10.41 20.90
CA SER A 153 9.71 -9.74 21.96
C SER A 153 8.36 -10.42 22.19
N CYS A 154 7.64 -10.80 21.13
CA CYS A 154 6.38 -11.52 21.25
C CYS A 154 6.58 -12.89 21.92
N GLN A 155 7.59 -13.66 21.50
CA GLN A 155 7.92 -14.95 22.12
C GLN A 155 8.25 -14.79 23.61
N LYS A 156 9.01 -13.75 23.98
CA LYS A 156 9.32 -13.46 25.39
C LYS A 156 8.05 -13.17 26.19
N LEU A 157 7.16 -12.32 25.68
CA LEU A 157 5.90 -11.99 26.35
C LEU A 157 4.97 -13.21 26.47
N GLU A 158 4.92 -14.08 25.46
CA GLU A 158 4.17 -15.33 25.53
C GLU A 158 4.71 -16.26 26.64
N LEU A 159 6.03 -16.37 26.76
CA LEU A 159 6.65 -17.15 27.83
C LEU A 159 6.40 -16.54 29.22
N GLU A 160 6.50 -15.22 29.36
CA GLU A 160 6.17 -14.51 30.60
C GLU A 160 4.70 -14.74 30.98
N ASN A 161 3.78 -14.67 30.01
CA ASN A 161 2.36 -14.94 30.24
C ASN A 161 2.10 -16.38 30.71
N ARG A 162 2.75 -17.37 30.07
CA ARG A 162 2.68 -18.78 30.51
C ARG A 162 3.21 -18.95 31.93
N ASN A 163 4.33 -18.32 32.25
CA ASN A 163 4.91 -18.39 33.59
C ASN A 163 3.97 -17.76 34.65
N LEU A 164 3.37 -16.62 34.35
CA LEU A 164 2.39 -15.98 35.24
C LEU A 164 1.15 -16.86 35.46
N LYS A 165 0.67 -17.55 34.42
CA LYS A 165 -0.44 -18.51 34.56
C LYS A 165 -0.08 -19.65 35.49
N VAL A 166 1.10 -20.26 35.32
CA VAL A 166 1.58 -21.34 36.20
C VAL A 166 1.73 -20.85 37.64
N GLN A 167 2.31 -19.66 37.86
CA GLN A 167 2.42 -19.08 39.21
C GLN A 167 1.05 -18.82 39.85
N HIS A 168 0.08 -18.37 39.06
CA HIS A 168 -1.28 -18.15 39.53
C HIS A 168 -1.97 -19.47 39.91
N GLU A 169 -1.83 -20.51 39.08
CA GLU A 169 -2.36 -21.86 39.36
C GLU A 169 -1.76 -22.44 40.65
N LEU A 170 -0.44 -22.30 40.84
CA LEU A 170 0.23 -22.74 42.08
C LEU A 170 -0.33 -22.02 43.32
N LYS A 171 -0.44 -20.68 43.28
CA LYS A 171 -1.01 -19.90 44.39
C LYS A 171 -2.46 -20.26 44.68
N LEU A 172 -3.25 -20.52 43.64
CA LEU A 172 -4.63 -20.95 43.79
C LEU A 172 -4.69 -22.30 44.49
N GLN A 173 -3.82 -23.24 44.11
CA GLN A 173 -3.75 -24.56 44.73
C GLN A 173 -3.28 -24.48 46.19
N GLU A 174 -2.29 -23.65 46.50
CA GLU A 174 -1.88 -23.36 47.89
C GLU A 174 -3.05 -22.82 48.72
N ALA A 175 -3.81 -21.85 48.18
CA ALA A 175 -4.98 -21.29 48.86
C ALA A 175 -6.07 -22.33 49.11
N ILE A 176 -6.36 -23.20 48.14
CA ILE A 176 -7.32 -24.30 48.30
C ILE A 176 -6.86 -25.24 49.42
N THR A 177 -5.60 -25.68 49.41
CA THR A 177 -5.09 -26.57 50.47
C THR A 177 -5.14 -25.94 51.85
N HIS A 178 -4.92 -24.62 51.96
CA HIS A 178 -5.03 -23.90 53.22
C HIS A 178 -6.49 -23.81 53.70
N ILE A 179 -7.45 -23.60 52.78
CA ILE A 179 -8.87 -23.63 53.11
C ILE A 179 -9.27 -25.02 53.62
N GLU A 180 -8.87 -26.10 52.94
CA GLU A 180 -9.15 -27.47 53.38
C GLU A 180 -8.57 -27.78 54.76
N GLN A 181 -7.37 -27.27 55.07
CA GLN A 181 -6.78 -27.39 56.41
C GLN A 181 -7.59 -26.64 57.47
N LEU A 182 -8.06 -25.43 57.16
CA LEU A 182 -8.92 -24.66 58.07
C LEU A 182 -10.26 -25.37 58.29
N ASP A 183 -10.87 -25.93 57.25
CA ASP A 183 -12.12 -26.68 57.35
C ASP A 183 -11.96 -27.90 58.27
N GLN A 184 -10.85 -28.64 58.18
CA GLN A 184 -10.54 -29.75 59.10
C GLN A 184 -10.40 -29.27 60.56
N VAL A 185 -9.77 -28.12 60.77
CA VAL A 185 -9.64 -27.53 62.11
C VAL A 185 -11.02 -27.10 62.64
N ILE A 186 -11.85 -26.49 61.81
CA ILE A 186 -13.22 -26.09 62.17
C ILE A 186 -14.04 -27.32 62.52
N GLU A 187 -14.02 -28.39 61.72
CA GLU A 187 -14.73 -29.63 62.03
C GLU A 187 -14.29 -30.22 63.37
N LYS A 188 -12.97 -30.25 63.63
CA LYS A 188 -12.45 -30.74 64.91
C LYS A 188 -12.95 -29.87 66.07
N LYS A 189 -12.92 -28.54 65.91
CA LYS A 189 -13.39 -27.61 66.95
C LYS A 189 -14.89 -27.71 67.18
N ASN A 190 -15.68 -27.94 66.14
CA ASN A 190 -17.11 -28.18 66.29
C ASN A 190 -17.38 -29.45 67.09
N ARG A 191 -16.65 -30.55 66.85
CA ARG A 191 -16.76 -31.77 67.67
C ARG A 191 -16.39 -31.52 69.13
N GLU A 192 -15.31 -30.78 69.39
CA GLU A 192 -14.92 -30.39 70.76
C GLU A 192 -16.01 -29.54 71.45
N ILE A 193 -16.67 -28.66 70.70
CA ILE A 193 -17.82 -27.88 71.21
C ILE A 193 -19.00 -28.80 71.53
N ASP A 194 -19.38 -29.69 70.61
CA ASP A 194 -20.49 -30.62 70.81
C ASP A 194 -20.28 -31.53 72.04
N GLU A 195 -19.06 -32.04 72.23
CA GLU A 195 -18.67 -32.82 73.41
C GLU A 195 -18.79 -32.00 74.71
N MET A 196 -18.31 -30.75 74.70
CA MET A 196 -18.43 -29.84 75.83
C MET A 196 -19.89 -29.48 76.13
N THR A 197 -20.71 -29.23 75.11
CA THR A 197 -22.14 -28.97 75.27
C THR A 197 -22.85 -30.16 75.88
N ALA A 198 -22.57 -31.38 75.41
CA ALA A 198 -23.12 -32.60 76.00
C ALA A 198 -22.72 -32.75 77.48
N TYR A 199 -21.45 -32.52 77.80
CA TYR A 199 -20.97 -32.55 79.18
C TYR A 199 -21.67 -31.52 80.08
N ILE A 200 -21.86 -30.29 79.61
CA ILE A 200 -22.57 -29.24 80.37
C ILE A 200 -24.00 -29.69 80.64
N THR A 201 -24.72 -30.18 79.63
CA THR A 201 -26.10 -30.65 79.83
C THR A 201 -26.20 -31.82 80.80
N GLU A 202 -25.20 -32.73 80.81
CA GLU A 202 -25.17 -33.84 81.77
C GLU A 202 -24.92 -33.33 83.20
N GLN A 203 -24.02 -32.36 83.37
CA GLN A 203 -23.76 -31.72 84.66
C GLN A 203 -24.99 -30.95 85.18
N GLU A 204 -25.68 -30.20 84.31
CA GLU A 204 -26.93 -29.50 84.65
C GLU A 204 -28.00 -30.50 85.10
N GLN A 205 -28.21 -31.59 84.35
CA GLN A 205 -29.13 -32.66 84.75
C GLN A 205 -28.73 -33.31 86.07
N ALA A 206 -27.44 -33.54 86.31
CA ALA A 206 -26.95 -34.08 87.58
C ALA A 206 -27.21 -33.11 88.74
N ALA A 207 -27.02 -31.81 88.52
CA ALA A 207 -27.31 -30.76 89.49
C ALA A 207 -28.82 -30.69 89.81
N TYR A 208 -29.69 -30.74 88.80
CA TYR A 208 -31.15 -30.79 89.00
C TYR A 208 -31.57 -32.02 89.80
N ARG A 209 -31.04 -33.21 89.47
CA ARG A 209 -31.30 -34.43 90.25
C ARG A 209 -30.84 -34.29 91.71
N PHE A 210 -29.71 -33.65 91.95
CA PHE A 210 -29.19 -33.42 93.30
C PHE A 210 -30.09 -32.44 94.09
N ARG A 211 -30.44 -31.30 93.50
CA ARG A 211 -31.37 -30.32 94.10
C ARG A 211 -32.73 -30.94 94.39
N GLY A 212 -33.29 -31.65 93.41
CA GLY A 212 -34.54 -32.40 93.55
C GLY A 212 -34.51 -33.37 94.71
N LYS A 213 -33.51 -34.27 94.80
CA LYS A 213 -33.35 -35.20 95.93
C LYS A 213 -33.28 -34.49 97.29
N ARG A 214 -32.64 -33.31 97.34
CA ARG A 214 -32.55 -32.50 98.56
C ARG A 214 -33.91 -31.89 98.93
N ALA A 215 -34.67 -31.39 97.97
CA ALA A 215 -36.03 -30.87 98.17
C ALA A 215 -36.99 -31.98 98.62
N THR A 216 -36.95 -33.15 97.98
CA THR A 216 -37.78 -34.30 98.38
C THR A 216 -37.48 -34.73 99.82
N ARG A 217 -36.20 -34.76 100.24
CA ARG A 217 -35.83 -35.06 101.64
C ARG A 217 -36.41 -34.06 102.64
N LYS A 218 -36.46 -32.76 102.30
CA LYS A 218 -37.10 -31.76 103.16
C LYS A 218 -38.61 -32.01 103.29
N LEU A 219 -39.29 -32.31 102.18
CA LEU A 219 -40.72 -32.62 102.19
C LEU A 219 -41.03 -33.92 102.96
N PHE A 220 -40.16 -34.92 102.90
CA PHE A 220 -40.29 -36.12 103.75
C PHE A 220 -40.19 -35.78 105.24
N ASN A 221 -39.24 -34.92 105.63
CA ASN A 221 -39.16 -34.45 107.02
C ASN A 221 -40.40 -33.65 107.44
N GLU A 222 -40.90 -32.74 106.59
CA GLU A 222 -42.12 -31.96 106.86
C GLU A 222 -43.37 -32.84 106.98
N ARG A 223 -43.42 -33.92 106.18
CA ARG A 223 -44.47 -34.94 106.25
C ARG A 223 -44.38 -35.73 107.56
N ASP A 224 -43.18 -36.15 107.95
CA ASP A 224 -42.96 -36.89 109.20
C ASP A 224 -43.31 -36.02 110.41
N ASP A 225 -42.96 -34.74 110.40
CA ASP A 225 -43.40 -33.76 111.40
C ASP A 225 -44.94 -33.63 111.42
N ALA A 226 -45.59 -33.45 110.26
CA ALA A 226 -47.05 -33.34 110.18
C ALA A 226 -47.77 -34.60 110.69
N LEU A 227 -47.20 -35.79 110.45
CA LEU A 227 -47.68 -37.06 111.00
C LEU A 227 -47.56 -37.10 112.54
N LEU A 228 -46.46 -36.62 113.11
CA LEU A 228 -46.24 -36.55 114.55
C LEU A 228 -47.23 -35.60 115.25
N PHE A 229 -47.64 -34.51 114.59
CA PHE A 229 -48.60 -33.53 115.13
C PHE A 229 -50.07 -33.78 114.72
N GLY A 230 -50.36 -34.82 113.94
CA GLY A 230 -51.73 -35.22 113.57
C GLY A 230 -52.41 -34.37 112.50
N ASP A 231 -51.67 -33.58 111.71
CA ASP A 231 -52.20 -32.70 110.67
C ASP A 231 -52.37 -33.45 109.33
N LYS A 232 -53.55 -34.05 109.13
CA LYS A 232 -53.83 -34.88 107.95
C LYS A 232 -53.79 -34.13 106.62
N ASN A 233 -54.22 -32.86 106.60
CA ASN A 233 -54.26 -32.06 105.38
C ASN A 233 -52.85 -31.78 104.87
N LYS A 234 -51.92 -31.46 105.79
CA LYS A 234 -50.52 -31.21 105.46
C LYS A 234 -49.77 -32.47 105.01
N VAL A 235 -50.19 -33.65 105.48
CA VAL A 235 -49.66 -34.95 105.02
C VAL A 235 -50.07 -35.25 103.57
N GLU A 236 -51.31 -34.98 103.18
CA GLU A 236 -51.76 -35.19 101.79
C GLU A 236 -51.06 -34.21 100.83
N GLU A 237 -50.99 -32.93 101.20
CA GLU A 237 -50.33 -31.88 100.41
C GLU A 237 -48.83 -32.17 100.18
N THR A 238 -48.11 -32.62 101.22
CA THR A 238 -46.69 -32.99 101.10
C THR A 238 -46.49 -34.24 100.24
N CYS A 239 -47.42 -35.21 100.27
CA CYS A 239 -47.36 -36.40 99.41
C CYS A 239 -47.57 -36.06 97.93
N GLU A 240 -48.48 -35.14 97.60
CA GLU A 240 -48.68 -34.67 96.22
C GLU A 240 -47.46 -33.89 95.71
N LYS A 241 -46.89 -33.01 96.55
CA LYS A 241 -45.65 -32.28 96.22
C LYS A 241 -44.46 -33.22 96.00
N ILE A 242 -44.32 -34.27 96.81
CA ILE A 242 -43.27 -35.28 96.63
C ILE A 242 -43.43 -36.00 95.28
N LYS A 243 -44.65 -36.39 94.88
CA LYS A 243 -44.90 -37.04 93.59
C LYS A 243 -44.56 -36.13 92.40
N ALA A 244 -44.99 -34.87 92.46
CA ALA A 244 -44.69 -33.89 91.41
C ALA A 244 -43.18 -33.63 91.27
N LEU A 245 -42.47 -33.51 92.40
CA LEU A 245 -41.00 -33.40 92.42
C LEU A 245 -40.31 -34.63 91.84
N ASP A 246 -40.79 -35.83 92.17
CA ASP A 246 -40.24 -37.08 91.61
C ASP A 246 -40.43 -37.18 90.09
N GLU A 247 -41.54 -36.68 89.56
CA GLU A 247 -41.78 -36.61 88.11
C GLU A 247 -40.86 -35.60 87.42
N LEU A 248 -40.66 -34.42 88.00
CA LEU A 248 -39.74 -33.40 87.50
C LEU A 248 -38.27 -33.88 87.49
N ILE A 249 -37.86 -34.62 88.53
CA ILE A 249 -36.51 -35.23 88.60
C ILE A 249 -36.33 -36.30 87.52
N LYS A 250 -37.37 -37.12 87.27
CA LYS A 250 -37.33 -38.19 86.25
C LYS A 250 -37.35 -37.61 84.84
N SER A 251 -38.06 -36.50 84.62
CA SER A 251 -38.10 -35.80 83.33
C SER A 251 -36.88 -34.89 83.10
N GLY A 252 -35.98 -34.76 84.07
CA GLY A 252 -34.76 -33.97 83.96
C GLY A 252 -35.00 -32.45 83.90
N HIS A 253 -36.16 -31.99 84.36
CA HIS A 253 -36.50 -30.57 84.40
C HIS A 253 -35.92 -29.90 85.66
N GLU A 254 -35.69 -28.59 85.57
CA GLU A 254 -35.23 -27.81 86.72
C GLU A 254 -36.23 -27.89 87.87
N VAL A 255 -35.68 -28.03 89.07
CA VAL A 255 -36.42 -28.03 90.33
C VAL A 255 -36.01 -26.76 91.08
N ASP A 256 -36.93 -25.81 91.15
CA ASP A 256 -36.80 -24.59 91.96
C ASP A 256 -36.94 -24.87 93.47
#